data_AF-A0A3M1D950-F1
#
_entry.id   AF-A0A3M1D950-F1
#
_cell.length_a   1.000
_cell.length_b   1.000
_cell.length_c   1.000
_cell.angle_alpha   90.00
_cell.angle_beta   90.00
_cell.angle_gamma   90.00
#
_symmetry.space_group_name_H-M   'P 1'
#
loop_
_entity.id
_entity.type
_entity.pdbx_description
1 polymer ?
#
loop_
_entity_poly.entity_id
_entity_poly.type
_entity_poly.pdbx_seq_one_letter_code
_entity_poly.pdbx_strand_id
1 'polypeptide(L)'
;PAPRIRRGDARRVGPPPGTRLILTSPPYPGVYDYLPMQQLRLAWLGIEPGRDMARELGSRRQFRAEGRARALSRWRKDNAAWIGRQAEGLERGGFFAIVVGDGLVGDRLVDALQPTVQALEDAGVEVVARASADRPDHARNTIRIEHLVLGRKG
;
A
#
# COMPACT_ATOMS: atom_id res chain seq x y z
N PRO A 1 21.10 3.11 -16.99
CA PRO A 1 21.71 3.05 -15.63
C PRO A 1 21.14 1.86 -14.86
N ALA A 2 21.90 1.25 -13.94
CA ALA A 2 21.43 0.13 -13.13
C ALA A 2 20.39 0.58 -12.08
N PRO A 3 19.43 -0.29 -11.68
CA PRO A 3 18.46 0.03 -10.64
C PRO A 3 19.16 0.25 -9.29
N ARG A 4 18.69 1.25 -8.53
CA ARG A 4 19.16 1.52 -7.16
C ARG A 4 18.12 1.00 -6.17
N ILE A 5 18.51 0.02 -5.37
CA ILE A 5 17.64 -0.58 -4.34
C ILE A 5 17.99 0.04 -2.99
N ARG A 6 16.97 0.45 -2.24
CA ARG A 6 17.11 1.02 -0.89
C ARG A 6 16.21 0.27 0.07
N ARG A 7 16.77 -0.25 1.16
CA ARG A 7 15.99 -0.78 2.28
C ARG A 7 15.52 0.39 3.15
N GLY A 8 14.23 0.47 3.45
CA GLY A 8 13.68 1.52 4.30
C GLY A 8 12.18 1.35 4.57
N ASP A 9 11.66 2.13 5.52
CA ASP A 9 10.23 2.27 5.79
C ASP A 9 9.65 3.37 4.88
N ALA A 10 8.69 3.03 4.03
CA ALA A 10 8.09 3.96 3.07
C ALA A 10 7.35 5.15 3.73
N ARG A 11 7.01 5.06 5.02
CA ARG A 11 6.49 6.18 5.82
C ARG A 11 7.56 7.22 6.18
N ARG A 12 8.83 6.88 6.01
CA ARG A 12 9.98 7.71 6.42
C ARG A 12 10.95 7.97 5.28
N VAL A 13 10.99 7.10 4.28
CA VAL A 13 11.92 7.17 3.16
C VAL A 13 11.13 7.30 1.85
N GLY A 14 11.23 8.47 1.23
CA GLY A 14 10.67 8.76 -0.09
C GLY A 14 11.68 8.54 -1.22
N PRO A 15 11.21 8.67 -2.47
CA PRO A 15 12.09 8.66 -3.64
C PRO A 15 12.93 9.96 -3.68
N PRO A 16 14.00 10.02 -4.48
CA PRO A 16 14.78 11.26 -4.61
C PRO A 16 13.91 12.40 -5.18
N PRO A 17 14.17 13.67 -4.80
CA PRO A 17 13.53 14.81 -5.44
C PRO A 17 13.72 14.80 -6.96
N GLY A 18 12.71 15.24 -7.71
CA GLY A 18 12.73 15.17 -9.18
C GLY A 18 12.23 13.85 -9.76
N THR A 19 11.64 12.98 -8.93
CA THR A 19 11.02 11.74 -9.42
C THR A 19 9.80 12.08 -10.26
N ARG A 20 9.69 11.51 -11.46
CA ARG A 20 8.59 11.79 -12.41
C ARG A 20 7.40 10.86 -12.29
N LEU A 21 7.64 9.65 -11.80
CA LEU A 21 6.66 8.60 -11.69
C LEU A 21 6.91 7.79 -10.42
N ILE A 22 5.86 7.61 -9.64
CA ILE A 22 5.78 6.64 -8.57
C ILE A 22 4.77 5.59 -9.01
N LEU A 23 5.18 4.33 -9.09
CA LEU A 23 4.32 3.19 -9.40
C LEU A 23 4.46 2.16 -8.28
N THR A 24 3.35 1.82 -7.63
CA THR A 24 3.40 0.98 -6.42
C THR A 24 2.12 0.18 -6.19
N SER A 25 2.25 -0.93 -5.45
CA SER A 25 1.17 -1.77 -4.95
C SER A 25 1.39 -2.05 -3.46
N PRO A 26 1.03 -1.10 -2.56
CA PRO A 26 1.27 -1.23 -1.12
C PRO A 26 0.47 -2.41 -0.52
N PRO A 27 0.80 -2.85 0.71
CA PRO A 27 0.04 -3.87 1.39
C PRO A 27 -1.46 -3.53 1.53
N TYR A 28 -2.32 -4.46 1.10
CA TYR A 28 -3.77 -4.29 1.19
C TYR A 28 -4.28 -4.60 2.62
N PRO A 29 -5.20 -3.81 3.18
CA PRO A 29 -5.61 -3.95 4.57
C PRO A 29 -6.28 -5.29 4.85
N GLY A 30 -5.74 -6.08 5.78
CA GLY A 30 -6.33 -7.34 6.24
C GLY A 30 -6.38 -8.45 5.19
N VAL A 31 -5.76 -8.24 4.02
CA VAL A 31 -5.86 -9.18 2.90
C VAL A 31 -5.00 -10.40 3.11
N TYR A 32 -3.73 -10.29 3.51
CA TYR A 32 -2.86 -11.38 3.98
C TYR A 32 -1.67 -10.80 4.72
N ASP A 33 -0.96 -11.63 5.48
CA ASP A 33 0.34 -11.26 6.04
C ASP A 33 1.37 -11.48 4.91
N TYR A 34 1.80 -10.40 4.23
CA TYR A 34 2.73 -10.43 3.09
C TYR A 34 4.03 -11.12 3.45
N LEU A 35 4.49 -10.95 4.69
CA LEU A 35 5.73 -11.55 5.18
C LEU A 35 5.74 -13.08 5.14
N PRO A 36 4.82 -13.81 5.84
CA PRO A 36 4.71 -15.26 5.71
C PRO A 36 4.67 -15.74 4.26
N MET A 37 3.95 -15.05 3.37
CA MET A 37 3.84 -15.45 1.97
C MET A 37 5.17 -15.34 1.20
N GLN A 38 6.07 -14.46 1.62
CA GLN A 38 7.36 -14.26 0.97
C GLN A 38 8.50 -15.04 1.63
N GLN A 39 8.27 -15.74 2.75
CA GLN A 39 9.34 -16.42 3.50
C GLN A 39 10.15 -17.40 2.63
N LEU A 40 9.48 -18.23 1.82
CA LEU A 40 10.16 -19.16 0.92
C LEU A 40 10.95 -18.42 -0.18
N ARG A 41 10.40 -17.33 -0.72
CA ARG A 41 11.08 -16.51 -1.73
C ARG A 41 12.31 -15.83 -1.15
N LEU A 42 12.24 -15.34 0.08
CA LEU A 42 13.35 -14.73 0.78
C LEU A 42 14.47 -15.75 1.05
N ALA A 43 14.10 -16.95 1.53
CA ALA A 43 15.05 -18.05 1.72
C ALA A 43 15.74 -18.44 0.41
N TRP A 44 14.98 -18.56 -0.68
CA TRP A 44 15.54 -18.88 -2.00
C TRP A 44 16.49 -17.81 -2.53
N LEU A 45 16.21 -16.53 -2.26
CA LEU A 45 17.05 -15.41 -2.66
C LEU A 45 18.20 -15.12 -1.69
N GLY A 46 18.37 -15.92 -0.62
CA GLY A 46 19.38 -15.67 0.42
C GLY A 46 19.18 -14.35 1.18
N ILE A 47 17.94 -13.85 1.23
CA ILE A 47 17.58 -12.61 1.92
C ILE A 47 17.12 -12.95 3.35
N GLU A 48 17.92 -12.58 4.34
CA GLU A 48 17.55 -12.69 5.75
C GLU A 48 16.37 -11.76 6.09
N PRO A 49 15.24 -12.28 6.60
CA PRO A 49 14.12 -11.46 7.03
C PRO A 49 14.54 -10.56 8.21
N GLY A 50 14.76 -9.27 7.95
CA GLY A 50 15.14 -8.32 8.99
C GLY A 50 14.04 -8.15 10.07
N ARG A 51 14.42 -7.78 11.31
CA ARG A 51 13.48 -7.53 12.42
C ARG A 51 12.35 -6.53 12.08
N ASP A 52 12.60 -5.60 11.16
CA ASP A 52 11.64 -4.58 10.72
C ASP A 52 10.50 -5.14 9.88
N MET A 53 10.70 -6.32 9.27
CA MET A 53 9.70 -7.00 8.47
C MET A 53 8.39 -7.13 9.25
N ALA A 54 8.46 -7.46 10.55
CA ALA A 54 7.29 -7.62 11.44
C ALA A 54 6.39 -6.38 11.58
N ARG A 55 6.80 -5.20 11.08
CA ARG A 55 6.07 -3.93 11.09
C ARG A 55 5.24 -3.68 9.82
N GLU A 56 4.81 -4.76 9.17
CA GLU A 56 3.94 -4.73 8.00
C GLU A 56 2.67 -3.91 8.23
N LEU A 57 2.33 -3.05 7.27
CA LEU A 57 1.14 -2.19 7.32
C LEU A 57 -0.12 -3.02 7.05
N GLY A 58 -1.13 -2.90 7.91
CA GLY A 58 -2.43 -3.52 7.65
C GLY A 58 -2.45 -5.05 7.72
N SER A 59 -1.45 -5.68 8.35
CA SER A 59 -1.36 -7.15 8.46
C SER A 59 -2.61 -7.80 9.10
N ARG A 60 -2.98 -9.01 8.67
CA ARG A 60 -4.10 -9.77 9.27
C ARG A 60 -3.89 -9.99 10.76
N ARG A 61 -2.65 -10.25 11.20
CA ARG A 61 -2.29 -10.40 12.62
C ARG A 61 -2.67 -9.17 13.44
N GLN A 62 -2.40 -7.97 12.93
CA GLN A 62 -2.76 -6.72 13.59
C GLN A 62 -4.28 -6.56 13.72
N PHE A 63 -5.03 -6.87 12.67
CA PHE A 63 -6.49 -6.83 12.72
C PHE A 63 -7.08 -7.78 13.76
N ARG A 64 -6.48 -8.96 13.97
CA ARG A 64 -6.89 -9.90 15.03
C ARG A 64 -6.54 -9.39 16.43
N ALA A 65 -5.38 -8.77 16.62
CA ALA A 65 -4.89 -8.35 17.93
C ALA A 65 -5.50 -7.03 18.43
N GLU A 66 -5.67 -6.04 17.55
CA GLU A 66 -6.12 -4.69 17.93
C GLU A 66 -7.64 -4.48 17.78
N GLY A 67 -8.33 -5.40 17.12
CA GLY A 67 -9.72 -5.25 16.71
C GLY A 67 -9.89 -4.35 15.48
N ARG A 68 -10.98 -4.55 14.74
CA ARG A 68 -11.21 -3.94 13.42
C ARG A 68 -11.11 -2.40 13.43
N ALA A 69 -11.81 -1.73 14.34
CA ALA A 69 -11.89 -0.27 14.33
C ALA A 69 -10.50 0.38 14.55
N ARG A 70 -9.75 -0.10 15.54
CA ARG A 70 -8.41 0.40 15.86
C ARG A 70 -7.40 0.09 14.76
N ALA A 71 -7.42 -1.14 14.23
CA ALA A 71 -6.56 -1.55 13.13
C ALA A 71 -6.82 -0.73 11.85
N LEU A 72 -8.09 -0.47 11.51
CA LEU A 72 -8.45 0.40 10.38
C LEU A 72 -7.97 1.83 10.57
N SER A 73 -8.19 2.41 11.75
CA SER A 73 -7.73 3.77 12.06
C SER A 73 -6.22 3.90 11.91
N ARG A 74 -5.47 2.91 12.40
CA ARG A 74 -4.01 2.86 12.26
C ARG A 74 -3.59 2.69 10.81
N TRP A 75 -4.19 1.74 10.08
CA TRP A 75 -3.89 1.54 8.67
C TRP A 75 -4.12 2.82 7.86
N ARG A 76 -5.21 3.57 8.10
CA ARG A 76 -5.45 4.86 7.44
C ARG A 76 -4.35 5.88 7.72
N LYS A 77 -3.90 5.98 8.99
CA LYS A 77 -2.78 6.87 9.37
C LYS A 77 -1.48 6.46 8.69
N ASP A 78 -1.18 5.18 8.69
CA ASP A 78 0.00 4.66 8.00
C ASP A 78 -0.08 4.88 6.49
N ASN A 79 -1.28 4.73 5.91
CA ASN A 79 -1.55 4.94 4.49
C ASN A 79 -1.26 6.38 4.08
N ALA A 80 -1.81 7.34 4.83
CA ALA A 80 -1.53 8.75 4.62
C ALA A 80 -0.04 9.09 4.80
N ALA A 81 0.60 8.54 5.84
CA ALA A 81 2.01 8.82 6.13
C ALA A 81 2.95 8.37 5.00
N TRP A 82 2.77 7.16 4.46
CA TRP A 82 3.61 6.72 3.35
C TRP A 82 3.29 7.47 2.06
N ILE A 83 2.01 7.70 1.70
CA ILE A 83 1.66 8.45 0.49
C ILE A 83 2.24 9.85 0.53
N GLY A 84 2.06 10.58 1.64
CA GLY A 84 2.62 11.91 1.85
C GLY A 84 4.14 11.92 1.68
N ARG A 85 4.83 10.98 2.34
CA ARG A 85 6.30 10.89 2.25
C ARG A 85 6.79 10.55 0.84
N GLN A 86 6.07 9.72 0.09
CA GLN A 86 6.42 9.45 -1.30
C GLN A 86 6.18 10.67 -2.21
N ALA A 87 5.09 11.40 -1.98
CA ALA A 87 4.72 12.60 -2.75
C ALA A 87 5.68 13.78 -2.57
N GLU A 88 6.49 13.82 -1.51
CA GLU A 88 7.54 14.83 -1.31
C GLU A 88 8.68 14.75 -2.35
N GLY A 89 8.97 13.54 -2.86
CA GLY A 89 10.00 13.33 -3.88
C GLY A 89 9.50 13.48 -5.31
N LEU A 90 8.17 13.53 -5.50
CA LEU A 90 7.50 13.65 -6.79
C LEU A 90 7.59 15.10 -7.31
N GLU A 91 8.08 15.30 -8.52
CA GLU A 91 8.14 16.62 -9.15
C GLU A 91 6.74 17.14 -9.54
N ARG A 92 6.59 18.48 -9.67
CA ARG A 92 5.38 19.10 -10.20
C ARG A 92 5.07 18.53 -11.59
N GLY A 93 3.82 18.16 -11.83
CA GLY A 93 3.37 17.51 -13.05
C GLY A 93 3.69 16.01 -13.14
N GLY A 94 4.46 15.45 -12.20
CA GLY A 94 4.76 14.02 -12.10
C GLY A 94 3.55 13.18 -11.68
N PHE A 95 3.61 11.88 -11.95
CA PHE A 95 2.50 10.95 -11.74
C PHE A 95 2.71 10.02 -10.54
N PHE A 96 1.62 9.70 -9.85
CA PHE A 96 1.57 8.72 -8.77
C PHE A 96 0.49 7.68 -9.10
N ALA A 97 0.92 6.48 -9.49
CA ALA A 97 0.07 5.33 -9.75
C ALA A 97 0.11 4.34 -8.58
N ILE A 98 -1.06 4.08 -7.98
CA ILE A 98 -1.22 3.16 -6.85
C ILE A 98 -2.22 2.08 -7.25
N VAL A 99 -1.80 0.80 -7.16
CA VAL A 99 -2.71 -0.34 -7.20
C VAL A 99 -3.05 -0.73 -5.77
N VAL A 100 -4.33 -0.70 -5.40
CA VAL A 100 -4.80 -1.03 -4.06
C VAL A 100 -6.06 -1.89 -4.12
N GLY A 101 -6.06 -3.01 -3.41
CA GLY A 101 -7.21 -3.90 -3.29
C GLY A 101 -8.00 -3.66 -2.02
N ASP A 102 -9.33 -3.79 -2.14
CA ASP A 102 -10.20 -3.83 -0.98
C ASP A 102 -9.81 -4.99 -0.05
N GLY A 103 -9.83 -4.67 1.23
CA GLY A 103 -9.53 -5.58 2.30
C GLY A 103 -10.67 -6.51 2.63
N LEU A 104 -10.36 -7.61 3.31
CA LEU A 104 -11.37 -8.48 3.90
C LEU A 104 -10.92 -8.94 5.29
N VAL A 105 -11.63 -8.44 6.30
CA VAL A 105 -11.34 -8.72 7.72
C VAL A 105 -12.54 -9.43 8.32
N GLY A 106 -12.38 -10.72 8.64
CA GLY A 106 -13.53 -11.62 8.84
C GLY A 106 -14.31 -11.71 7.53
N ASP A 107 -15.62 -11.51 7.60
CA ASP A 107 -16.53 -11.51 6.44
C ASP A 107 -16.92 -10.10 5.98
N ARG A 108 -16.17 -9.07 6.42
CA ARG A 108 -16.50 -7.67 6.17
C ARG A 108 -15.44 -7.02 5.27
N LEU A 109 -15.89 -6.56 4.11
CA LEU A 109 -15.08 -5.76 3.18
C LEU A 109 -14.53 -4.50 3.85
N VAL A 110 -13.34 -4.10 3.45
CA VAL A 110 -12.66 -2.88 3.89
C VAL A 110 -12.34 -2.08 2.65
N ASP A 111 -13.01 -0.94 2.50
CA ASP A 111 -12.73 0.03 1.45
C ASP A 111 -11.30 0.56 1.60
N ALA A 112 -10.49 0.30 0.58
CA ALA A 112 -9.14 0.83 0.46
C ALA A 112 -9.02 1.99 -0.53
N LEU A 113 -10.02 2.17 -1.41
CA LEU A 113 -10.04 3.21 -2.43
C LEU A 113 -10.18 4.59 -1.82
N GLN A 114 -11.23 4.83 -1.04
CA GLN A 114 -11.52 6.18 -0.53
C GLN A 114 -10.37 6.74 0.33
N PRO A 115 -9.79 5.97 1.28
CA PRO A 115 -8.66 6.47 2.08
C PRO A 115 -7.38 6.69 1.27
N THR A 116 -7.23 6.00 0.13
CA THR A 116 -6.08 6.20 -0.77
C THR A 116 -6.24 7.47 -1.60
N VAL A 117 -7.44 7.72 -2.13
CA VAL A 117 -7.77 8.97 -2.84
C VAL A 117 -7.58 10.17 -1.92
N GLN A 118 -8.14 10.13 -0.71
CA GLN A 118 -8.00 11.22 0.25
C GLN A 118 -6.53 11.50 0.59
N ALA A 119 -5.74 10.44 0.83
CA ALA A 119 -4.33 10.61 1.15
C ALA A 119 -3.49 11.19 0.00
N LEU A 120 -3.85 10.92 -1.26
CA LEU A 120 -3.22 11.56 -2.42
C LEU A 120 -3.56 13.05 -2.46
N GLU A 121 -4.83 13.39 -2.30
CA GLU A 121 -5.32 14.78 -2.32
C GLU A 121 -4.70 15.60 -1.19
N ASP A 122 -4.67 15.07 0.04
CA ASP A 122 -4.03 15.68 1.21
C ASP A 122 -2.52 15.91 0.99
N ALA A 123 -1.88 15.08 0.15
CA ALA A 123 -0.48 15.20 -0.24
C ALA A 123 -0.25 16.15 -1.44
N GLY A 124 -1.28 16.84 -1.92
CA GLY A 124 -1.22 17.74 -3.08
C GLY A 124 -1.04 17.01 -4.40
N VAL A 125 -1.54 15.78 -4.49
CA VAL A 125 -1.56 14.96 -5.70
C VAL A 125 -3.02 14.83 -6.17
N GLU A 126 -3.36 15.51 -7.25
CA GLU A 126 -4.71 15.52 -7.82
C GLU A 126 -5.01 14.17 -8.47
N VAL A 127 -6.12 13.52 -8.12
CA VAL A 127 -6.54 12.27 -8.77
C VAL A 127 -7.12 12.58 -10.16
N VAL A 128 -6.45 12.10 -11.21
CA VAL A 128 -6.82 12.36 -12.61
C VAL A 128 -7.47 11.16 -13.31
N ALA A 129 -7.26 9.95 -12.82
CA ALA A 129 -7.93 8.76 -13.33
C ALA A 129 -8.03 7.65 -12.28
N ARG A 130 -9.02 6.76 -12.48
CA ARG A 130 -9.19 5.53 -11.69
C ARG A 130 -9.76 4.41 -12.54
N ALA A 131 -9.37 3.18 -12.25
CA ALA A 131 -9.94 1.96 -12.82
C ALA A 131 -10.14 0.93 -11.70
N SER A 132 -11.17 0.09 -11.83
CA SER A 132 -11.46 -0.97 -10.85
C SER A 132 -11.75 -2.28 -11.57
N ALA A 133 -11.31 -3.39 -10.99
CA ALA A 133 -11.53 -4.72 -11.54
C ALA A 133 -11.89 -5.71 -10.43
N ASP A 134 -12.81 -6.61 -10.75
CA ASP A 134 -13.17 -7.71 -9.86
C ASP A 134 -12.00 -8.70 -9.73
N ARG A 135 -11.80 -9.17 -8.52
CA ARG A 135 -10.80 -10.17 -8.12
C ARG A 135 -11.50 -11.26 -7.32
N PRO A 136 -11.93 -12.35 -7.97
CA PRO A 136 -12.49 -13.51 -7.29
C PRO A 136 -11.47 -14.08 -6.29
N ASP A 137 -11.90 -14.24 -5.04
CA ASP A 137 -11.16 -14.91 -3.99
C ASP A 137 -11.78 -16.29 -3.77
N HIS A 138 -11.31 -17.27 -4.54
CA HIS A 138 -11.85 -18.63 -4.54
C HIS A 138 -11.77 -19.30 -3.17
N ALA A 139 -10.74 -18.99 -2.37
CA ALA A 139 -10.56 -19.57 -1.04
C ALA A 139 -11.64 -19.12 -0.04
N ARG A 140 -12.24 -17.95 -0.28
CA ARG A 140 -13.24 -17.34 0.60
C ARG A 140 -14.61 -17.18 -0.04
N ASN A 141 -14.77 -17.70 -1.25
CA ASN A 141 -15.98 -17.59 -2.06
C ASN A 141 -16.56 -16.17 -2.08
N THR A 142 -15.70 -15.18 -2.32
CA THR A 142 -16.06 -13.75 -2.33
C THR A 142 -15.39 -13.03 -3.48
N ILE A 143 -15.90 -11.86 -3.85
CA ILE A 143 -15.30 -10.99 -4.87
C ILE A 143 -14.74 -9.78 -4.15
N ARG A 144 -13.43 -9.54 -4.31
CA ARG A 144 -12.77 -8.32 -3.87
C ARG A 144 -12.58 -7.41 -5.08
N ILE A 145 -12.51 -6.11 -4.86
CA ILE A 145 -12.24 -5.15 -5.93
C ILE A 145 -10.79 -4.71 -5.80
N GLU A 146 -10.08 -4.65 -6.92
CA GLU A 146 -8.77 -4.02 -7.02
C GLU A 146 -8.88 -2.74 -7.83
N HIS A 147 -8.25 -1.69 -7.34
CA HIS A 147 -8.28 -0.35 -7.91
C HIS A 147 -6.90 0.06 -8.38
N LEU A 148 -6.84 0.71 -9.53
CA LEU A 148 -5.71 1.54 -9.95
C LEU A 148 -6.14 3.00 -9.81
N VAL A 149 -5.40 3.78 -9.03
CA VAL A 149 -5.58 5.23 -8.88
C VAL A 149 -4.37 5.93 -9.48
N LEU A 150 -4.61 6.87 -10.39
CA LEU A 150 -3.58 7.71 -10.99
C LEU A 150 -3.77 9.15 -10.52
N GLY A 151 -2.76 9.68 -9.84
CA GLY A 151 -2.68 11.06 -9.43
C GLY A 151 -1.59 11.84 -10.16
N ARG A 152 -1.72 13.16 -10.23
CA ARG A 152 -0.75 14.11 -10.80
C ARG A 152 -0.40 15.16 -9.76
N LYS A 153 0.90 15.39 -9.53
CA LYS A 153 1.37 16.41 -8.59
C LYS A 153 1.08 17.81 -9.15
N GLY A 154 0.41 18.64 -8.35
CA GLY A 154 0.07 20.02 -8.71
C GLY A 154 1.27 20.97 -8.78
#